data_AF-Q2LWB9-F1
#
_entry.id   AF-Q2LWB9-F1
#
_cell.length_a   1.000
_cell.length_b   1.000
_cell.length_c   1.000
_cell.angle_alpha   90.00
_cell.angle_beta   90.00
_cell.angle_gamma   90.00
#
_symmetry.space_group_name_H-M   'P 1'
#
loop_
_entity.id
_entity.type
_entity.pdbx_description
1 polymer ?
#
loop_
_entity_poly.entity_id
_entity_poly.type
_entity_poly.pdbx_seq_one_letter_code
_entity_poly.pdbx_strand_id
1 'polypeptide(L)' 'MTLDEPKENDTIFIEQGITFAIDRDLLEKAGPIQLDYSETGFQLTSSLAGPAFDFQLLT' A
#
# COMPACT_ATOMS: atom_id res chain seq x y z
N MET A 1 -4.86 6.61 -4.61
CA MET A 1 -5.13 6.96 -3.20
C MET A 1 -6.41 7.78 -3.20
N THR A 2 -7.42 7.41 -2.41
CA THR A 2 -8.62 8.23 -2.20
C THR A 2 -8.54 8.94 -0.85
N LEU A 3 -9.09 10.14 -0.77
CA LEU A 3 -9.04 11.00 0.41
C LEU A 3 -10.34 10.84 1.24
N ASP A 4 -10.69 9.60 1.53
CA ASP A 4 -11.96 9.26 2.18
C ASP A 4 -11.82 9.14 3.70
N GLU A 5 -12.94 9.20 4.40
CA GLU A 5 -12.99 8.93 5.84
C GLU A 5 -12.64 7.47 6.14
N PRO A 6 -11.89 7.21 7.23
CA PRO A 6 -11.58 5.84 7.62
C PRO A 6 -12.84 5.08 8.06
N LYS A 7 -12.91 3.81 7.67
CA LYS A 7 -14.00 2.89 8.02
C LYS A 7 -13.71 2.16 9.32
N GLU A 8 -14.73 1.52 9.90
CA GLU A 8 -14.63 0.78 11.17
C GLU A 8 -13.59 -0.36 11.13
N ASN A 9 -13.35 -0.97 9.96
CA ASN A 9 -12.36 -2.04 9.79
C ASN A 9 -10.96 -1.54 9.42
N ASP A 10 -10.76 -0.23 9.26
CA ASP A 10 -9.46 0.31 8.91
C ASP A 10 -8.56 0.39 10.15
N THR A 11 -7.28 0.12 9.94
CA THR A 11 -6.23 0.42 10.90
C THR A 11 -5.63 1.77 10.55
N ILE A 12 -5.57 2.66 11.54
CA ILE A 12 -5.12 4.04 11.38
C ILE A 12 -3.69 4.19 11.86
N PHE A 13 -2.86 4.79 11.02
CA PHE A 13 -1.47 5.14 11.32
C PHE A 13 -1.32 6.64 11.17
N ILE A 14 -0.70 7.30 12.15
CA ILE A 14 -0.40 8.73 12.08
C ILE A 14 1.11 8.85 12.00
N GLU A 15 1.60 9.19 10.81
CA GLU A 15 3.02 9.35 10.54
C GLU A 15 3.26 10.77 10.04
N GLN A 16 4.15 11.51 10.69
CA GLN A 16 4.51 12.89 10.31
C GLN A 16 3.29 13.84 10.20
N GLY A 17 2.24 13.58 10.99
CA GLY A 17 0.98 14.36 10.94
C GLY A 17 0.04 13.98 9.79
N ILE A 18 0.41 12.98 8.97
CA ILE A 18 -0.43 12.44 7.91
C ILE A 18 -1.14 11.19 8.45
N THR A 19 -2.45 11.14 8.25
CA THR A 19 -3.27 9.98 8.63
C THR A 19 -3.34 9.01 7.46
N PHE A 20 -2.88 7.79 7.68
CA PHE A 20 -3.01 6.66 6.77
C PHE A 20 -4.06 5.70 7.30
N ALA A 21 -4.90 5.18 6.42
CA ALA A 21 -5.88 4.16 6.72
C ALA A 21 -5.68 2.99 5.77
N ILE A 22 -5.69 1.77 6.31
CA ILE A 22 -5.62 0.53 5.54
C ILE A 22 -6.57 -0.48 6.15
N ASP A 23 -7.34 -1.17 5.30
CA ASP A 23 -8.21 -2.27 5.72
C ASP A 23 -7.38 -3.34 6.45
N ARG A 24 -7.90 -3.81 7.59
CA ARG A 24 -7.17 -4.75 8.46
C ARG A 24 -6.85 -6.07 7.78
N ASP A 25 -7.79 -6.62 7.01
CA ASP A 25 -7.60 -7.90 6.32
C ASP A 25 -6.57 -7.78 5.19
N LEU A 26 -6.51 -6.60 4.56
CA LEU A 26 -5.47 -6.29 3.58
C LEU A 26 -4.10 -6.13 4.25
N LEU A 27 -4.03 -5.44 5.38
CA LEU A 27 -2.78 -5.23 6.12
C LEU A 27 -2.14 -6.57 6.54
N GLU A 28 -2.95 -7.51 7.03
CA GLU A 28 -2.47 -8.87 7.40
C GLU A 28 -1.85 -9.62 6.21
N LYS A 29 -2.39 -9.43 5.01
CA LYS A 29 -1.91 -10.10 3.79
C LYS A 29 -0.72 -9.39 3.16
N ALA A 30 -0.68 -8.07 3.26
CA ALA A 30 0.32 -7.24 2.59
C ALA A 30 1.55 -6.95 3.43
N GLY A 31 1.48 -7.21 4.73
CA GLY A 31 2.58 -7.04 5.67
C GLY A 31 3.79 -7.94 5.35
N PRO A 32 5.03 -7.44 5.52
CA PRO A 32 5.38 -6.08 5.93
C PRO A 32 5.18 -5.05 4.81
N ILE A 33 4.63 -3.88 5.16
CA ILE A 33 4.46 -2.73 4.24
C ILE A 33 5.50 -1.66 4.58
N GLN A 34 6.20 -1.17 3.57
CA GLN A 34 7.06 0.01 3.66
C GLN A 34 6.59 1.04 2.63
N LEU A 35 6.46 2.29 3.08
CA LEU A 35 6.08 3.42 2.24
C LEU A 35 7.23 4.44 2.27
N ASP A 36 7.89 4.59 1.13
CA ASP A 36 8.94 5.59 0.93
C ASP A 36 8.39 6.74 0.07
N TYR A 37 8.76 7.96 0.41
CA TYR A 37 8.43 9.14 -0.37
C TYR A 37 9.72 9.72 -0.98
N SER A 38 9.71 9.95 -2.30
CA SER A 38 10.80 10.57 -3.04
C SER A 38 10.30 11.78 -3.82
N GLU A 39 11.20 12.54 -4.44
CA GLU A 39 10.85 13.71 -5.25
C GLU A 39 9.88 13.39 -6.40
N THR A 40 9.80 12.12 -6.81
CA THR A 40 8.95 11.68 -7.93
C THR A 40 7.65 11.02 -7.48
N GLY A 41 7.42 10.84 -6.17
CA GLY A 41 6.17 10.32 -5.62
C GLY A 41 6.34 9.30 -4.49
N PHE A 42 5.36 8.41 -4.36
CA PHE A 42 5.33 7.37 -3.34
C PHE A 42 5.74 6.02 -3.91
N GLN A 43 6.64 5.33 -3.22
CA GLN A 43 7.01 3.95 -3.48
C GLN A 43 6.49 3.09 -2.34
N LEU A 44 5.63 2.13 -2.66
CA LEU A 44 5.08 1.18 -1.70
C LEU A 44 5.69 -0.20 -1.96
N THR A 45 6.33 -0.77 -0.93
CA THR A 45 6.84 -2.14 -0.91
C THR A 45 5.95 -2.97 0.01
N SER A 46 5.54 -4.15 -0.45
CA SER A 46 4.71 -5.08 0.34
C SER A 46 5.09 -6.52 0.05
N SER A 47 4.62 -7.45 0.88
CA SER A 47 4.80 -8.90 0.63
C SER A 47 3.87 -9.45 -0.44
N LEU A 48 2.90 -8.66 -0.93
CA LEU A 48 1.99 -9.11 -1.98
C LEU A 48 2.78 -9.35 -3.27
N ALA A 49 2.73 -10.58 -3.76
CA ALA A 49 3.19 -10.88 -5.11
C ALA A 49 2.28 -10.12 -6.09
N GLY A 50 2.87 -9.22 -6.88
CA GLY A 50 2.19 -8.66 -8.04
C GLY A 50 1.83 -9.77 -9.03
N PRO A 51 0.86 -9.55 -9.94
CA PRO A 51 0.64 -10.46 -11.04
C PRO A 51 1.98 -10.65 -11.77
N ALA A 52 2.39 -11.91 -11.94
CA ALA A 52 3.55 -12.24 -12.76
C ALA A 52 3.26 -11.77 -14.19
N PHE A 53 3.75 -10.58 -14.55
CA PHE A 53 3.76 -10.13 -15.92
C PHE A 53 4.82 -10.94 -16.66
N ASP A 54 4.38 -12.01 -17.31
CA ASP A 54 5.24 -12.81 -18.17
C ASP A 54 5.54 -12.01 -19.45
N PHE A 55 6.69 -11.34 -19.46
CA PHE A 55 7.18 -10.56 -20.60
C PHE A 55 7.56 -11.44 -21.81
N GLN A 56 7.45 -12.78 -21.73
CA GLN A 56 7.82 -13.68 -22.82
C GLN A 56 6.80 -13.79 -23.96
N LEU A 57 5.66 -13.10 -23.89
CA LEU A 57 4.62 -13.12 -24.94
C LEU A 57 4.69 -11.95 -25.94
N LEU A 58 5.77 -11.15 -25.93
CA LEU A 58 5.93 -9.98 -26.81
C LEU A 58 7.08 -10.09 -27.84
N THR A 59 7.46 -11.31 -28.24
CA THR A 59 8.40 -11.54 -29.37
C THR A 59 7.79 -12.40 -30.45
#